data_AF-A0A1R2CE54-F1
#
_entry.id   AF-A0A1R2CE54-F1
#
_cell.length_a   1.000
_cell.length_b   1.000
_cell.length_c   1.000
_cell.angle_alpha   90.00
_cell.angle_beta   90.00
_cell.angle_gamma   90.00
#
_symmetry.space_group_name_H-M   'P 1'
#
loop_
_entity.id
_entity.type
_entity.pdbx_description
1 polymer ?
#
loop_
_entity_poly.entity_id
_entity_poly.type
_entity_poly.pdbx_seq_one_letter_code
_entity_poly.pdbx_strand_id
1 'polypeptide(L)'
;MEIDEVTIADKLLPMSSVNKIIKSAVPEGTSISKDAKKAMQNASTVFVMYISTIAGEISRETQGKKKKAIVSPEHIIQALEEMEFRNISQNFDMPEKKK
;
A
#
# COMPACT_ATOMS: atom_id res chain seq x y z
N MET A 1 14.20 12.14 -3.77
CA MET A 1 14.45 10.77 -3.29
C MET A 1 14.72 9.95 -4.54
N GLU A 2 15.98 9.70 -4.82
CA GLU A 2 16.38 8.81 -5.91
C GLU A 2 15.96 7.41 -5.46
N ILE A 3 14.94 6.84 -6.10
CA ILE A 3 14.56 5.46 -5.83
C ILE A 3 15.59 4.63 -6.58
N ASP A 4 16.66 4.25 -5.91
CA ASP A 4 17.62 3.28 -6.43
C ASP A 4 16.85 2.04 -6.88
N GLU A 5 16.82 1.80 -8.18
CA GLU A 5 16.06 0.71 -8.82
C GLU A 5 16.45 -0.66 -8.22
N VAL A 6 17.67 -0.76 -7.67
CA VAL A 6 18.24 -1.92 -6.98
C VAL A 6 17.51 -2.23 -5.65
N THR A 7 17.01 -1.24 -4.92
CA THR A 7 16.46 -1.46 -3.56
C THR A 7 15.04 -2.04 -3.55
N ILE A 8 14.30 -1.91 -4.65
CA ILE A 8 12.93 -2.43 -4.78
C ILE A 8 12.84 -3.73 -5.59
N ALA A 9 13.88 -4.09 -6.35
CA ALA A 9 13.87 -5.23 -7.27
C ALA A 9 13.50 -6.56 -6.56
N ASP A 10 14.05 -6.80 -5.37
CA ASP A 10 13.76 -8.00 -4.56
C ASP A 10 12.37 -7.95 -3.88
N LYS A 11 11.69 -6.80 -3.95
CA LYS A 11 10.39 -6.55 -3.29
C LYS A 11 9.25 -6.43 -4.30
N LEU A 12 9.53 -6.62 -5.59
CA LEU A 12 8.52 -6.48 -6.64
C LEU A 12 7.44 -7.56 -6.50
N LEU A 13 6.19 -7.12 -6.54
CA LEU A 13 5.05 -8.03 -6.60
C LEU A 13 5.10 -8.86 -7.90
N PRO A 14 4.60 -10.11 -7.91
CA PRO A 14 4.58 -10.91 -9.13
C PRO A 14 3.87 -10.19 -10.28
N MET A 15 4.56 -10.07 -11.43
CA MET A 15 4.05 -9.38 -12.61
C MET A 15 2.71 -9.97 -13.09
N SER A 16 2.50 -11.27 -12.90
CA SER A 16 1.23 -11.94 -13.23
C SER A 16 0.06 -11.43 -12.40
N SER A 17 0.25 -11.20 -11.11
CA SER A 17 -0.78 -10.66 -10.21
C SER A 17 -1.09 -9.21 -10.54
N VAL A 18 -0.06 -8.38 -10.75
CA VAL A 18 -0.22 -6.97 -11.15
C VAL A 18 -0.98 -6.88 -12.48
N ASN A 19 -0.62 -7.69 -13.47
CA ASN A 19 -1.30 -7.71 -14.78
C ASN A 19 -2.78 -8.07 -14.70
N LYS A 20 -3.17 -8.99 -13.80
CA LYS A 20 -4.59 -9.34 -13.60
C LYS A 20 -5.38 -8.13 -13.09
N ILE A 21 -4.82 -7.40 -12.13
CA ILE A 21 -5.45 -6.21 -11.54
C ILE A 21 -5.56 -5.08 -12.57
N ILE A 22 -4.49 -4.79 -13.32
CA ILE A 22 -4.53 -3.76 -14.37
C ILE A 22 -5.62 -4.08 -15.40
N LYS A 23 -5.70 -5.34 -15.85
CA LYS A 23 -6.72 -5.76 -16.82
C LYS A 23 -8.15 -5.64 -16.28
N SER A 24 -8.38 -5.89 -14.99
CA SER A 24 -9.72 -5.71 -14.40
C SER A 24 -10.15 -4.25 -14.31
N ALA A 25 -9.20 -3.30 -14.39
CA ALA A 25 -9.47 -1.86 -14.30
C ALA A 25 -9.66 -1.20 -15.68
N VAL A 26 -9.55 -1.94 -16.78
CA VAL A 26 -9.65 -1.40 -18.15
C VAL A 26 -10.62 -2.22 -19.00
N PRO A 27 -11.17 -1.67 -20.10
CA PRO A 27 -12.03 -2.42 -21.01
C PRO A 27 -11.34 -3.66 -21.61
N GLU A 28 -12.12 -4.70 -21.91
CA GLU A 28 -11.60 -5.88 -22.62
C GLU A 28 -10.94 -5.52 -23.95
N GLY A 29 -9.89 -6.25 -24.32
CA GLY A 29 -9.10 -6.00 -25.52
C GLY A 29 -8.12 -4.83 -25.43
N THR A 30 -8.12 -4.05 -24.33
CA THR A 30 -7.15 -2.96 -24.12
C THR A 30 -5.72 -3.49 -24.07
N SER A 31 -4.85 -2.97 -24.95
CA SER A 31 -3.43 -3.26 -24.94
C SER A 31 -2.70 -2.35 -23.95
N ILE A 32 -1.78 -2.94 -23.17
CA ILE A 32 -1.01 -2.24 -22.14
C ILE A 32 0.48 -2.48 -22.43
N SER A 33 1.24 -1.38 -22.55
CA SER A 33 2.68 -1.43 -22.85
C SER A 33 3.48 -2.13 -21.75
N LYS A 34 4.67 -2.65 -22.10
CA LYS A 34 5.57 -3.29 -21.13
C LYS A 34 6.01 -2.30 -20.05
N ASP A 35 6.28 -1.05 -20.44
CA ASP A 35 6.74 -0.02 -19.51
C ASP A 35 5.65 0.40 -18.54
N ALA A 36 4.39 0.50 -18.99
CA ALA A 36 3.27 0.76 -18.10
C ALA A 36 3.10 -0.36 -17.06
N LYS A 37 3.24 -1.62 -17.47
CA LYS A 37 3.18 -2.77 -16.53
C LYS A 37 4.30 -2.71 -15.50
N LYS A 38 5.53 -2.40 -15.92
CA LYS A 38 6.69 -2.24 -15.02
C LYS A 38 6.48 -1.05 -14.06
N ALA A 39 6.01 0.08 -14.57
CA ALA A 39 5.71 1.26 -13.75
C ALA A 39 4.66 0.95 -12.68
N MET A 40 3.58 0.25 -13.04
CA MET A 40 2.56 -0.17 -12.08
C MET A 40 3.09 -1.17 -11.04
N GLN A 41 3.94 -2.11 -11.44
CA GLN A 41 4.58 -3.06 -10.51
C GLN A 41 5.46 -2.33 -9.48
N ASN A 42 6.28 -1.39 -9.94
CA ASN A 42 7.12 -0.55 -9.08
C ASN A 42 6.26 0.32 -8.16
N ALA A 43 5.24 1.00 -8.70
CA ALA A 43 4.32 1.84 -7.95
C ALA A 43 3.59 1.06 -6.85
N SER A 44 3.15 -0.17 -7.14
CA SER A 44 2.50 -1.05 -6.15
C SER A 44 3.42 -1.37 -4.98
N THR A 45 4.71 -1.60 -5.25
CA THR A 45 5.72 -1.89 -4.22
C THR A 45 5.97 -0.67 -3.36
N VAL A 46 6.16 0.50 -3.99
CA VAL A 46 6.35 1.78 -3.29
C VAL A 46 5.13 2.13 -2.45
N PHE A 47 3.92 1.88 -2.95
CA PHE A 47 2.67 2.11 -2.23
C PHE A 47 2.60 1.31 -0.92
N VAL A 48 2.93 0.01 -0.95
CA VAL A 48 2.98 -0.83 0.26
C VAL A 48 4.02 -0.32 1.26
N MET A 49 5.21 0.05 0.77
CA MET A 49 6.26 0.61 1.63
C MET A 49 5.85 1.94 2.26
N TYR A 50 5.17 2.79 1.49
CA TYR A 50 4.74 4.10 1.95
C TYR A 50 3.69 3.98 3.05
N ILE A 51 2.62 3.20 2.82
CA ILE A 51 1.60 2.93 3.87
C ILE A 51 2.24 2.32 5.11
N SER A 52 3.16 1.35 4.94
CA SER A 52 3.85 0.72 6.07
C SER A 52 4.66 1.73 6.90
N THR A 53 5.25 2.72 6.23
CA THR A 53 6.02 3.78 6.89
C THR A 53 5.09 4.68 7.72
N ILE A 54 4.03 5.19 7.11
CA ILE A 54 3.05 6.07 7.78
C ILE A 54 2.35 5.33 8.93
N ALA A 55 1.86 4.11 8.71
CA ALA A 55 1.24 3.32 9.76
C ALA A 55 2.21 3.00 10.92
N GLY A 56 3.50 2.84 10.62
CA GLY A 56 4.54 2.71 11.62
C GLY A 56 4.76 3.98 12.43
N GLU A 57 4.66 5.16 11.82
CA GLU A 57 4.73 6.47 12.48
C GLU A 57 3.54 6.66 13.42
N ILE A 58 2.33 6.47 12.92
CA ILE A 58 1.08 6.53 13.70
C ILE A 58 1.12 5.56 14.88
N SER A 59 1.61 4.33 14.67
CA SER A 59 1.78 3.34 15.74
C SER A 59 2.71 3.83 16.85
N ARG A 60 3.83 4.46 16.51
CA ARG A 60 4.79 5.00 17.48
C ARG A 60 4.20 6.16 18.28
N GLU A 61 3.45 7.03 17.61
CA GLU A 61 2.81 8.20 18.22
C GLU A 61 1.72 7.79 19.21
N THR A 62 0.86 6.85 18.82
CA THR A 62 -0.27 6.38 19.63
C THR A 62 0.14 5.46 20.78
N GLN A 63 1.15 4.61 20.61
CA GLN A 63 1.58 3.63 21.63
C GLN A 63 2.64 4.19 22.60
N GLY A 64 3.30 5.29 22.24
CA GLY A 64 4.34 5.96 23.02
C GLY A 64 5.73 5.32 22.88
N LYS A 65 6.77 6.17 22.97
CA LYS A 65 8.18 5.84 22.66
C LYS A 65 8.83 4.69 23.47
N LYS A 66 8.19 4.23 24.55
CA LYS A 66 8.71 3.16 25.43
C LYS A 66 8.22 1.76 25.07
N LYS A 67 7.23 1.64 24.18
CA LYS A 67 6.69 0.35 23.73
C LYS A 67 7.29 0.00 22.37
N LYS A 68 7.49 -1.29 22.10
CA LYS A 68 7.80 -1.77 20.75
C LYS A 68 6.61 -1.43 19.87
N ALA A 69 6.82 -0.62 18.83
CA ALA A 69 5.76 -0.21 17.92
C ALA A 69 5.22 -1.44 17.18
N ILE A 70 3.93 -1.73 17.37
CA ILE A 70 3.22 -2.81 16.70
C ILE A 70 2.15 -2.16 15.82
N VAL A 71 2.28 -2.36 14.51
CA VAL A 71 1.28 -1.92 13.54
C VAL A 71 0.05 -2.84 13.66
N SER A 72 -1.12 -2.22 13.87
CA SER A 72 -2.42 -2.88 13.93
C SER A 72 -3.27 -2.40 12.75
N PRO A 73 -4.41 -3.06 12.44
CA PRO A 73 -5.28 -2.64 11.34
C PRO A 73 -5.73 -1.18 11.43
N GLU A 74 -5.94 -0.67 12.64
CA GLU A 74 -6.36 0.73 12.87
C GLU A 74 -5.31 1.73 12.39
N HIS A 75 -4.02 1.44 12.56
CA HIS A 75 -2.95 2.31 12.06
C HIS A 75 -2.88 2.32 10.53
N ILE A 76 -3.21 1.20 9.88
CA ILE A 76 -3.27 1.13 8.41
C ILE A 76 -4.45 1.96 7.88
N ILE A 77 -5.60 1.87 8.54
CA ILE A 77 -6.78 2.67 8.16
C ILE A 77 -6.50 4.16 8.34
N GLN A 78 -5.89 4.57 9.47
CA GLN A 78 -5.51 5.97 9.69
C GLN A 78 -4.47 6.45 8.66
N ALA A 79 -3.48 5.62 8.32
CA ALA A 79 -2.52 5.94 7.27
C ALA A 79 -3.20 6.16 5.90
N LEU A 80 -4.20 5.35 5.55
CA LEU A 80 -4.98 5.54 4.33
C LEU A 80 -5.77 6.86 4.35
N GLU A 81 -6.28 7.27 5.49
CA GLU A 81 -6.97 8.56 5.64
C GLU A 81 -6.01 9.75 5.52
N GLU A 82 -4.82 9.69 6.13
CA GLU A 82 -3.78 10.71 6.00
C GLU A 82 -3.24 10.84 4.57
N MET A 83 -3.21 9.73 3.83
CA MET A 83 -2.82 9.69 2.42
C MET A 83 -3.96 10.05 1.46
N GLU A 84 -5.09 10.54 1.97
CA GLU A 84 -6.29 10.93 1.20
C GLU A 84 -6.95 9.77 0.41
N PHE A 85 -6.64 8.52 0.73
CA PHE A 85 -7.23 7.31 0.13
C PHE A 85 -8.49 6.84 0.87
N ARG A 86 -9.36 7.79 1.24
CA ARG A 86 -10.57 7.51 2.05
C ARG A 86 -11.53 6.53 1.40
N ASN A 87 -11.62 6.55 0.07
CA ASN A 87 -12.42 5.59 -0.69
C ASN A 87 -11.94 4.14 -0.53
N ILE A 88 -10.66 3.94 -0.21
CA ILE A 88 -10.08 2.63 0.08
C ILE A 88 -10.35 2.26 1.53
N SER A 89 -10.18 3.20 2.47
CA SER A 89 -10.40 2.94 3.91
C SER A 89 -11.84 2.54 4.24
N GLN A 90 -12.82 3.13 3.55
CA GLN A 90 -14.25 2.82 3.74
C GLN A 90 -14.65 1.39 3.37
N ASN A 91 -13.83 0.67 2.59
CA ASN A 91 -14.11 -0.72 2.25
C ASN A 91 -13.67 -1.70 3.35
N PHE A 92 -13.03 -1.22 4.42
CA PHE A 92 -12.62 -2.04 5.54
C PHE A 92 -13.58 -1.83 6.72
N ASP A 93 -14.28 -2.89 7.11
CA ASP A 93 -15.06 -2.89 8.34
C ASP A 93 -14.12 -2.71 9.53
N MET A 94 -14.31 -1.63 10.29
CA MET A 94 -13.63 -1.48 11.57
C MET A 94 -14.16 -2.56 12.52
N PRO A 95 -13.28 -3.40 13.12
CA PRO A 95 -13.73 -4.35 14.11
C PRO A 95 -14.43 -3.59 15.24
N GLU A 96 -15.66 -3.99 15.58
CA GLU A 96 -16.40 -3.39 16.69
C GLU A 96 -15.52 -3.40 17.94
N LYS A 97 -15.35 -2.23 18.57
CA LYS A 97 -14.70 -2.12 19.87
C LYS A 97 -15.55 -2.89 20.87
N LYS A 98 -15.16 -4.13 21.18
CA LYS A 98 -15.78 -4.90 22.27
C LYS A 98 -15.64 -4.06 23.54
N LYS A 99 -16.79 -3.66 24.10
CA LYS A 99 -16.91 -2.95 25.38
C LYS A 99 -16.33 -3.79 26.52
#